data_AF-A0A2J0T1T4-F1
#
_entry.id   AF-A0A2J0T1T4-F1
#
_cell.length_a   1.000
_cell.length_b   1.000
_cell.length_c   1.000
_cell.angle_alpha   90.00
_cell.angle_beta   90.00
_cell.angle_gamma   90.00
#
_symmetry.space_group_name_H-M   'P 1'
#
loop_
_entity.id
_entity.type
_entity.pdbx_description
1 polymer ?
#
loop_
_entity_poly.entity_id
_entity_poly.type
_entity_poly.pdbx_seq_one_letter_code
_entity_poly.pdbx_strand_id
1 'polypeptide(L)'
;MLDGVSQCWWLGSKCLVDWDAWSAIGTFFAAFLALQISLREQRRRREEALERALGLSTLLEPDVQEWHERIRKLRHHIQHDHAQAINESFEAEGGDVLQAPASVRENLHRIHELHKAAQGLAVAVACAVAARKMKYQVRSALRPGAEDRILILNILDTHLEIADTELEKALEEINARIFAGPKKRPRWAPWRRW
;
A
#
# COMPACT_ATOMS: atom_id res chain seq x y z
N MET A 1 -33.64 -26.31 37.17
CA MET A 1 -33.86 -25.11 36.34
C MET A 1 -33.42 -25.45 34.92
N LEU A 2 -34.37 -25.83 34.09
CA LEU A 2 -34.19 -26.01 32.65
C LEU A 2 -34.99 -24.86 32.04
N ASP A 3 -34.39 -23.67 32.03
CA ASP A 3 -35.00 -22.44 31.52
C ASP A 3 -34.72 -22.38 30.02
N GLY A 4 -35.76 -22.55 29.20
CA GLY A 4 -35.63 -22.51 27.74
C GLY A 4 -36.68 -23.28 26.93
N VAL A 5 -37.63 -23.98 27.56
CA VAL A 5 -38.72 -24.64 26.84
C VAL A 5 -40.04 -24.28 27.51
N SER A 6 -41.03 -23.86 26.71
CA SER A 6 -42.40 -23.61 27.17
C SER A 6 -42.93 -24.86 27.89
N GLN A 7 -43.03 -24.81 29.22
CA GLN A 7 -43.54 -25.92 30.02
C GLN A 7 -45.06 -26.01 29.89
N CYS A 8 -45.53 -26.59 28.79
CA CYS A 8 -46.93 -27.01 28.66
C CYS A 8 -47.13 -28.27 29.49
N TRP A 9 -47.55 -28.12 30.75
CA TRP A 9 -47.99 -29.27 31.55
C TRP A 9 -49.34 -29.76 31.02
N TRP A 10 -49.44 -31.07 30.79
CA TRP A 10 -50.63 -31.74 30.23
C TRP A 10 -51.90 -31.66 31.12
N LEU A 11 -51.79 -31.07 32.33
CA LEU A 11 -52.88 -31.00 33.33
C LEU A 11 -53.22 -29.57 33.84
N GLY A 12 -52.77 -28.50 33.18
CA GLY A 12 -53.06 -27.12 33.59
C GLY A 12 -53.68 -26.28 32.47
N SER A 13 -54.90 -25.77 32.67
CA SER A 13 -55.67 -24.97 31.70
C SER A 13 -55.17 -23.55 31.46
N LYS A 14 -53.94 -23.21 31.88
CA LYS A 14 -53.33 -21.90 31.66
C LYS A 14 -51.94 -22.07 31.04
N CYS A 15 -51.88 -22.09 29.71
CA CYS A 15 -50.64 -21.86 28.98
C CYS A 15 -50.24 -20.40 29.17
N LEU A 16 -49.39 -20.12 30.16
CA LEU A 16 -48.73 -18.82 30.27
C LEU A 16 -47.56 -18.84 29.28
N VAL A 17 -47.69 -18.06 28.20
CA VAL A 17 -46.59 -17.77 27.30
C VAL A 17 -45.51 -17.07 28.12
N ASP A 18 -44.34 -17.70 28.19
CA ASP A 18 -43.17 -17.09 28.83
C ASP A 18 -42.64 -15.97 27.93
N TRP A 19 -43.14 -14.76 28.16
CA TRP A 19 -42.74 -13.55 27.42
C TRP A 19 -41.28 -13.18 27.68
N ASP A 20 -40.70 -13.59 28.81
CA ASP A 20 -39.30 -13.37 29.12
C ASP A 20 -38.41 -14.23 28.21
N ALA A 21 -38.77 -15.50 27.99
CA ALA A 21 -38.08 -16.35 27.02
C ALA A 21 -38.13 -15.79 25.58
N TRP A 22 -39.27 -15.25 25.15
CA TRP A 22 -39.40 -14.61 23.84
C TRP A 22 -38.62 -13.29 23.73
N SER A 23 -38.54 -12.51 24.81
CA SER A 23 -37.75 -11.27 24.84
C SER A 23 -36.25 -11.55 24.72
N ALA A 24 -35.78 -12.64 25.32
CA ALA A 24 -34.38 -13.08 25.22
C ALA A 24 -34.03 -13.49 23.79
N ILE A 25 -34.91 -14.24 23.11
CA ILE A 25 -34.76 -14.61 21.71
C ILE A 25 -34.75 -13.38 20.80
N GLY A 26 -35.68 -12.43 21.03
CA GLY A 26 -35.74 -11.18 20.28
C GLY A 26 -34.47 -10.34 20.42
N THR A 27 -33.93 -10.25 21.63
CA THR A 27 -32.69 -9.50 21.91
C THR A 27 -31.48 -10.16 21.25
N PHE A 28 -31.36 -11.49 21.32
CA PHE A 28 -30.29 -12.22 20.65
C PHE A 28 -30.38 -12.06 19.12
N PHE A 29 -31.57 -12.16 18.55
CA PHE A 29 -31.78 -12.00 17.11
C PHE A 29 -31.45 -10.58 16.64
N ALA A 30 -31.86 -9.56 17.41
CA ALA A 30 -31.50 -8.17 17.14
C ALA A 30 -29.98 -7.94 17.19
N ALA A 31 -29.30 -8.46 18.22
CA ALA A 31 -27.84 -8.38 18.33
C ALA A 31 -27.14 -9.12 17.18
N PHE A 32 -27.62 -10.31 16.80
CA PHE A 32 -27.08 -11.07 15.68
C PHE A 32 -27.25 -10.35 14.34
N LEU A 33 -28.43 -9.77 14.08
CA LEU A 33 -28.69 -8.99 12.87
C LEU A 33 -27.81 -7.73 12.82
N ALA A 34 -27.67 -7.02 13.94
CA ALA A 34 -26.79 -5.85 14.03
C ALA A 34 -25.33 -6.21 13.72
N LEU A 35 -24.83 -7.32 14.26
CA LEU A 35 -23.50 -7.85 13.94
C LEU A 35 -23.37 -8.23 12.46
N GLN A 36 -24.35 -8.91 11.88
CA GLN A 36 -24.33 -9.29 10.46
C GLN A 36 -24.29 -8.07 9.54
N ILE A 37 -25.08 -7.03 9.84
CA ILE A 37 -25.10 -5.77 9.09
C ILE A 37 -23.73 -5.08 9.20
N SER A 38 -23.20 -4.95 10.42
CA SER A 38 -21.88 -4.34 10.66
C SER A 38 -20.76 -5.10 9.94
N LEU A 39 -20.77 -6.43 9.99
CA LEU A 39 -19.79 -7.27 9.31
C LEU A 39 -19.89 -7.17 7.78
N ARG A 40 -21.10 -7.06 7.22
CA ARG A 40 -21.29 -6.86 5.77
C ARG A 40 -20.77 -5.51 5.33
N GLU A 41 -21.07 -4.46 6.09
CA GLU A 41 -20.59 -3.11 5.80
C GLU A 41 -19.06 -3.05 5.86
N GLN A 42 -18.45 -3.66 6.88
CA GLN A 42 -16.99 -3.77 6.99
C GLN A 42 -16.37 -4.55 5.81
N ARG A 43 -17.03 -5.62 5.34
CA ARG A 43 -16.56 -6.37 4.16
C ARG A 43 -16.64 -5.54 2.90
N ARG A 44 -17.76 -4.86 2.67
CA ARG A 44 -17.96 -3.99 1.51
C ARG A 44 -16.90 -2.88 1.45
N ARG A 45 -16.65 -2.19 2.56
CA ARG A 45 -15.61 -1.16 2.64
C ARG A 45 -14.21 -1.70 2.33
N ARG A 46 -13.92 -2.94 2.75
CA ARG A 46 -12.65 -3.60 2.44
C ARG A 46 -12.54 -3.95 0.95
N GLU A 47 -13.62 -4.42 0.34
CA GLU A 47 -13.67 -4.70 -1.10
C GLU A 47 -13.44 -3.42 -1.91
N GLU A 48 -14.16 -2.33 -1.59
CA GLU A 48 -13.98 -1.03 -2.25
C GLU A 48 -12.57 -0.43 -2.03
N ALA A 49 -11.95 -0.66 -0.87
CA ALA A 49 -10.57 -0.25 -0.62
C ALA A 49 -9.57 -1.08 -1.45
N LEU A 50 -9.80 -2.39 -1.58
CA LEU A 50 -8.96 -3.27 -2.39
C LEU A 50 -9.06 -2.97 -3.88
N GLU A 51 -10.26 -2.68 -4.38
CA GLU A 51 -10.46 -2.28 -5.79
C GLU A 51 -9.76 -0.96 -6.11
N ARG A 52 -9.86 0.02 -5.21
CA ARG A 52 -9.12 1.29 -5.32
C ARG A 52 -7.62 1.09 -5.29
N ALA A 53 -7.12 0.28 -4.35
CA ALA A 53 -5.72 -0.06 -4.24
C ALA A 53 -5.21 -0.77 -5.51
N LEU A 54 -5.98 -1.71 -6.06
CA LEU A 54 -5.63 -2.42 -7.29
C LEU A 54 -5.59 -1.47 -8.49
N GLY A 55 -6.63 -0.65 -8.67
CA GLY A 55 -6.67 0.32 -9.76
C GLY A 55 -5.49 1.30 -9.72
N LEU A 56 -5.14 1.79 -8.53
CA LEU A 56 -3.98 2.65 -8.35
C LEU A 56 -2.66 1.89 -8.56
N SER A 57 -2.56 0.65 -8.10
CA SER A 57 -1.37 -0.20 -8.30
C SER A 57 -1.10 -0.43 -9.79
N THR A 58 -2.12 -0.81 -10.56
CA THR A 58 -2.00 -1.04 -12.01
C THR A 58 -1.65 0.24 -12.78
N LEU A 59 -2.16 1.40 -12.33
CA LEU A 59 -1.85 2.68 -12.96
C LEU A 59 -0.40 3.13 -12.72
N LEU A 60 0.13 2.89 -11.52
CA LEU A 60 1.46 3.37 -11.12
C LEU A 60 2.59 2.40 -11.46
N GLU A 61 2.31 1.10 -11.57
CA GLU A 61 3.33 0.06 -11.77
C GLU A 61 4.36 0.37 -12.87
N PRO A 62 3.98 0.70 -14.12
CA PRO A 62 4.97 0.86 -15.18
C PRO A 62 5.89 2.06 -14.92
N ASP A 63 5.33 3.17 -14.43
CA ASP A 63 6.08 4.40 -14.17
C ASP A 63 7.00 4.26 -12.96
N VAL A 64 6.56 3.53 -11.92
CA VAL A 64 7.37 3.25 -10.73
C VAL A 64 8.51 2.28 -11.08
N GLN A 65 8.23 1.27 -11.91
CA GLN A 65 9.23 0.31 -12.41
C GLN A 65 10.30 1.02 -13.25
N GLU A 66 9.90 1.86 -14.21
CA GLU A 66 10.84 2.62 -15.04
C GLU A 66 11.67 3.57 -14.18
N TRP A 67 11.05 4.25 -13.21
CA TRP A 67 11.76 5.15 -12.31
C TRP A 67 12.79 4.43 -11.44
N HIS A 68 12.45 3.25 -10.93
CA HIS A 68 13.35 2.39 -10.19
C HIS A 68 14.60 2.02 -10.99
N GLU A 69 14.42 1.62 -12.26
CA GLU A 69 15.54 1.32 -13.17
C GLU A 69 16.43 2.54 -13.41
N ARG A 70 15.84 3.73 -13.57
CA ARG A 70 16.60 4.98 -13.74
C ARG A 70 17.42 5.33 -12.48
N ILE A 71 16.85 5.18 -11.29
CA ILE A 71 17.57 5.40 -10.02
C ILE A 71 18.74 4.43 -9.89
N ARG A 72 18.51 3.15 -10.17
CA ARG A 72 19.56 2.13 -10.14
C ARG A 72 20.69 2.42 -11.13
N LYS A 73 20.35 2.87 -12.33
CA LYS A 73 21.34 3.28 -13.34
C LYS A 73 22.16 4.48 -12.89
N LEU A 74 21.53 5.48 -12.26
CA LEU A 74 22.25 6.63 -11.69
C LEU A 74 23.22 6.19 -10.58
N ARG A 75 22.76 5.32 -9.68
CA ARG A 75 23.60 4.73 -8.63
C ARG A 75 24.82 4.02 -9.20
N HIS A 76 24.63 3.23 -10.25
CA HIS A 76 25.72 2.60 -10.99
C HIS A 76 26.71 3.62 -11.57
N HIS A 77 26.23 4.75 -12.12
CA HIS A 77 27.09 5.83 -12.59
C HIS A 77 27.90 6.50 -11.47
N ILE A 78 27.34 6.63 -10.27
CA ILE A 78 28.06 7.16 -9.09
C ILE A 78 29.17 6.20 -8.67
N GLN A 79 28.86 4.91 -8.59
CA GLN A 79 29.83 3.87 -8.19
C GLN A 79 31.00 3.73 -9.18
N HIS A 80 30.78 4.01 -10.46
CA HIS A 80 31.80 3.95 -11.51
C HIS A 80 32.39 5.33 -11.86
N ASP A 81 32.07 6.36 -11.07
CA ASP A 81 32.60 7.71 -11.21
C ASP A 81 32.34 8.37 -12.59
N HIS A 82 31.19 8.08 -13.21
CA HIS A 82 30.79 8.64 -14.51
C HIS A 82 30.26 10.08 -14.36
N ALA A 83 31.16 11.04 -14.09
CA ALA A 83 30.84 12.43 -13.76
C ALA A 83 29.86 13.13 -14.72
N GLN A 84 29.95 12.87 -16.02
CA GLN A 84 29.04 13.45 -17.02
C GLN A 84 27.60 12.94 -16.81
N ALA A 85 27.42 11.62 -16.72
CA ALA A 85 26.11 11.01 -16.53
C ALA A 85 25.46 11.42 -15.19
N ILE A 86 26.27 11.58 -14.14
CA ILE A 86 25.80 12.08 -12.85
C ILE A 86 25.27 13.51 -13.02
N ASN A 87 25.98 14.40 -13.71
CA ASN A 87 25.52 15.77 -13.93
C ASN A 87 24.25 15.86 -14.78
N GLU A 88 24.15 15.06 -15.83
CA GLU A 88 22.98 14.99 -16.72
C GLU A 88 21.72 14.53 -15.98
N SER A 89 21.86 13.66 -14.97
CA SER A 89 20.72 13.17 -14.19
C SER A 89 19.96 14.25 -13.40
N PHE A 90 20.56 15.42 -13.20
CA PHE A 90 19.95 16.59 -12.55
C PHE A 90 19.28 17.56 -13.52
N GLU A 91 19.38 17.32 -14.84
CA GLU A 91 18.80 18.17 -15.87
C GLU A 91 17.52 17.58 -16.42
N ALA A 92 16.61 18.46 -16.85
CA ALA A 92 15.34 18.07 -17.46
C ALA A 92 15.57 17.27 -18.77
N GLU A 93 16.60 17.62 -19.54
CA GLU A 93 16.96 16.95 -20.79
C GLU A 93 17.58 15.56 -20.56
N GLY A 94 18.28 15.36 -19.43
CA GLY A 94 18.81 14.06 -19.00
C GLY A 94 17.76 13.18 -18.28
N GLY A 95 16.49 13.59 -18.33
CA GLY A 95 15.36 12.83 -17.81
C GLY A 95 15.01 13.08 -16.34
N ASP A 96 15.67 14.04 -15.66
CA ASP A 96 15.47 14.44 -14.24
C ASP A 96 15.17 13.23 -13.35
N VAL A 97 16.11 12.27 -13.30
CA VAL A 97 15.93 10.96 -12.63
C VAL A 97 15.47 11.10 -11.18
N LEU A 98 15.87 12.20 -10.54
CA LEU A 98 15.56 12.52 -9.15
C LEU A 98 14.17 13.14 -8.95
N GLN A 99 13.42 13.36 -10.03
CA GLN A 99 12.04 13.78 -10.00
C GLN A 99 11.13 12.55 -10.06
N ALA A 100 10.24 12.43 -9.08
CA ALA A 100 9.22 11.40 -9.09
C ALA A 100 8.34 11.50 -10.35
N PRO A 101 7.91 10.35 -10.93
CA PRO A 101 7.06 10.32 -12.11
C PRO A 101 5.78 11.15 -11.98
N ALA A 102 5.25 11.64 -13.09
CA ALA A 102 4.02 12.44 -13.10
C ALA A 102 2.85 11.71 -12.44
N SER A 103 2.65 10.43 -12.78
CA SER A 103 1.63 9.58 -12.18
C SER A 103 1.73 9.48 -10.66
N VAL A 104 2.94 9.32 -10.12
CA VAL A 104 3.19 9.30 -8.67
C VAL A 104 2.89 10.66 -8.06
N ARG A 105 3.35 11.77 -8.67
CA ARG A 105 3.14 13.13 -8.18
C ARG A 105 1.66 13.53 -8.13
N GLU A 106 0.93 13.24 -9.20
CA GLU A 106 -0.50 13.53 -9.32
C GLU A 106 -1.32 12.72 -8.32
N ASN A 107 -0.87 11.51 -7.98
CA ASN A 107 -1.55 10.62 -7.04
C ASN A 107 -0.94 10.60 -5.64
N LEU A 108 -0.05 11.53 -5.26
CA LEU A 108 0.55 11.61 -3.92
C LEU A 108 -0.50 11.58 -2.80
N HIS A 109 -1.61 12.29 -2.99
CA HIS A 109 -2.73 12.35 -2.04
C HIS A 109 -3.43 11.00 -1.85
N ARG A 110 -3.28 10.06 -2.80
CA ARG A 110 -3.89 8.73 -2.81
C ARG A 110 -2.91 7.60 -2.54
N ILE A 111 -1.61 7.89 -2.35
CA ILE A 111 -0.60 6.86 -2.07
C ILE A 111 -0.99 5.99 -0.86
N HIS A 112 -1.70 6.55 0.13
CA HIS A 112 -2.22 5.79 1.28
C HIS A 112 -3.15 4.62 0.90
N GLU A 113 -3.79 4.67 -0.28
CA GLU A 113 -4.61 3.58 -0.82
C GLU A 113 -3.75 2.35 -1.21
N LEU A 114 -2.44 2.51 -1.45
CA LEU A 114 -1.51 1.41 -1.75
C LEU A 114 -1.14 0.56 -0.52
N HIS A 115 -1.61 0.94 0.68
CA HIS A 115 -1.33 0.26 1.94
C HIS A 115 0.18 0.05 2.18
N LYS A 116 0.68 -1.19 2.15
CA LYS A 116 2.08 -1.50 2.45
C LYS A 116 3.06 -0.87 1.46
N ALA A 117 2.69 -0.80 0.17
CA ALA A 117 3.51 -0.16 -0.86
C ALA A 117 3.59 1.37 -0.68
N ALA A 118 2.64 1.97 0.04
CA ALA A 118 2.59 3.41 0.27
C ALA A 118 3.84 3.95 0.97
N GLN A 119 4.32 3.20 1.98
CA GLN A 119 5.47 3.61 2.77
C GLN A 119 6.75 3.62 1.94
N GLY A 120 7.03 2.54 1.22
CA GLY A 120 8.23 2.44 0.38
C GLY A 120 8.25 3.53 -0.70
N LEU A 121 7.12 3.75 -1.37
CA LEU A 121 7.00 4.79 -2.39
C LEU A 121 7.20 6.20 -1.79
N ALA A 122 6.64 6.48 -0.62
CA ALA A 122 6.81 7.78 0.04
C ALA A 122 8.27 8.03 0.48
N VAL A 123 8.95 7.02 1.01
CA VAL A 123 10.36 7.11 1.38
C VAL A 123 11.23 7.32 0.16
N ALA A 124 10.99 6.58 -0.93
CA ALA A 124 11.72 6.76 -2.19
C ALA A 124 11.58 8.19 -2.75
N VAL A 125 10.36 8.75 -2.73
CA VAL A 125 10.11 10.14 -3.13
C VAL A 125 10.87 11.12 -2.23
N ALA A 126 10.86 10.91 -0.91
CA ALA A 126 11.60 11.77 0.02
C ALA A 126 13.11 11.72 -0.23
N CYS A 127 13.68 10.54 -0.45
CA CYS A 127 15.09 10.35 -0.77
C CYS A 127 15.47 10.97 -2.11
N ALA A 128 14.66 10.81 -3.15
CA ALA A 128 14.89 11.43 -4.46
C ALA A 128 14.86 12.97 -4.36
N VAL A 129 13.93 13.53 -3.58
CA VAL A 129 13.88 14.98 -3.31
C VAL A 129 15.12 15.45 -2.53
N ALA A 130 15.59 14.68 -1.54
CA ALA A 130 16.80 14.97 -0.79
C ALA A 130 18.03 14.98 -1.72
N ALA A 131 18.21 13.93 -2.52
CA ALA A 131 19.25 13.84 -3.53
C ALA A 131 19.20 15.02 -4.53
N ARG A 132 18.00 15.39 -5.00
CA ARG A 132 17.82 16.52 -5.94
C ARG A 132 18.27 17.85 -5.34
N LYS A 133 18.05 18.08 -4.04
CA LYS A 133 18.51 19.28 -3.33
C LYS A 133 20.04 19.39 -3.27
N MET A 134 20.76 18.28 -3.42
CA MET A 134 22.23 18.26 -3.45
C MET A 134 22.83 18.71 -4.79
N LYS A 135 22.02 19.06 -5.81
CA LYS A 135 22.47 19.41 -7.18
C LYS A 135 23.73 20.28 -7.21
N TYR A 136 23.76 21.37 -6.44
CA TYR A 136 24.88 22.30 -6.42
C TYR A 136 26.13 21.71 -5.77
N GLN A 137 25.98 20.98 -4.66
CA GLN A 137 27.08 20.33 -3.94
C GLN A 137 27.71 19.23 -4.81
N VAL A 138 26.89 18.43 -5.48
CA VAL A 138 27.34 17.38 -6.40
C VAL A 138 28.09 18.00 -7.58
N ARG A 139 27.59 19.09 -8.15
CA ARG A 139 28.30 19.81 -9.23
C ARG A 139 29.65 20.36 -8.82
N SER A 140 29.77 20.93 -7.62
CA SER A 140 31.06 21.37 -7.11
C SER A 140 32.00 20.19 -6.85
N ALA A 141 31.47 19.09 -6.31
CA ALA A 141 32.22 17.86 -6.03
C ALA A 141 32.77 17.17 -7.29
N LEU A 142 32.06 17.26 -8.42
CA LEU A 142 32.48 16.66 -9.69
C LEU A 142 33.54 17.49 -10.45
N ARG A 143 33.89 18.69 -9.97
CA ARG A 143 34.96 19.48 -10.59
C ARG A 143 36.35 18.87 -10.32
N PRO A 144 37.31 19.03 -11.24
CA PRO A 144 38.69 18.61 -11.00
C PRO A 144 39.25 19.28 -9.73
N GLY A 145 39.86 18.49 -8.85
CA GLY A 145 40.50 18.98 -7.62
C GLY A 145 39.58 19.24 -6.43
N ALA A 146 38.31 18.82 -6.47
CA ALA A 146 37.42 18.94 -5.32
C ALA A 146 37.80 17.95 -4.20
N GLU A 147 38.09 18.47 -3.01
CA GLU A 147 38.46 17.66 -1.82
C GLU A 147 37.26 16.88 -1.27
N ASP A 148 36.05 17.46 -1.34
CA ASP A 148 34.84 16.89 -0.75
C ASP A 148 34.13 15.87 -1.65
N ARG A 149 34.72 15.50 -2.79
CA ARG A 149 34.06 14.66 -3.81
C ARG A 149 33.54 13.35 -3.26
N ILE A 150 34.41 12.62 -2.56
CA ILE A 150 34.09 11.28 -2.03
C ILE A 150 32.94 11.38 -1.02
N LEU A 151 32.99 12.37 -0.12
CA LEU A 151 31.97 12.58 0.89
C LEU A 151 30.61 12.88 0.27
N ILE A 152 30.56 13.84 -0.67
CA ILE A 152 29.31 14.28 -1.30
C ILE A 152 28.69 13.15 -2.14
N LEU A 153 29.51 12.42 -2.90
CA LEU A 153 29.02 11.30 -3.70
C LEU A 153 28.55 10.13 -2.83
N ASN A 154 29.20 9.86 -1.69
CA ASN A 154 28.72 8.84 -0.74
C ASN A 154 27.36 9.20 -0.12
N ILE A 155 27.15 10.47 0.24
CA ILE A 155 25.85 10.93 0.76
C ILE A 155 24.77 10.80 -0.33
N LEU A 156 25.09 11.17 -1.57
CA LEU A 156 24.19 11.00 -2.70
C LEU A 156 23.85 9.51 -2.92
N ASP A 157 24.86 8.64 -2.95
CA ASP A 157 24.69 7.19 -3.11
C ASP A 157 23.82 6.60 -2.01
N THR A 158 24.01 7.04 -0.76
CA THR A 158 23.18 6.61 0.39
C THR A 158 21.70 6.93 0.19
N HIS A 159 21.38 8.15 -0.28
CA HIS A 159 19.99 8.51 -0.57
C HIS A 159 19.40 7.64 -1.68
N LEU A 160 20.18 7.35 -2.72
CA LEU A 160 19.74 6.54 -3.86
C LEU A 160 19.63 5.06 -3.52
N GLU A 161 20.50 4.53 -2.67
CA GLU A 161 20.41 3.16 -2.16
C GLU A 161 19.13 2.93 -1.36
N ILE A 162 18.79 3.87 -0.48
CA ILE A 162 17.52 3.81 0.26
C ILE A 162 16.34 3.89 -0.71
N ALA A 163 16.39 4.78 -1.71
CA ALA A 163 15.32 4.89 -2.70
C ALA A 163 15.16 3.62 -3.54
N ASP A 164 16.26 3.04 -4.04
CA ASP A 164 16.30 1.78 -4.80
C ASP A 164 15.68 0.63 -3.98
N THR A 165 16.13 0.46 -2.74
CA THR A 165 15.62 -0.58 -1.83
C THR A 165 14.12 -0.43 -1.54
N GLU A 166 13.65 0.79 -1.29
CA GLU A 166 12.25 1.04 -0.96
C GLU A 166 11.33 0.98 -2.19
N LEU A 167 11.84 1.33 -3.38
CA LEU A 167 11.12 1.11 -4.64
C LEU A 167 10.99 -0.36 -4.96
N GLU A 168 12.03 -1.16 -4.77
CA GLU A 168 11.99 -2.61 -4.95
C GLU A 168 10.88 -3.22 -4.08
N LYS A 169 10.86 -2.92 -2.78
CA LYS A 169 9.80 -3.40 -1.87
C LYS A 169 8.40 -2.92 -2.27
N ALA A 170 8.28 -1.66 -2.70
CA ALA A 170 7.00 -1.12 -3.14
C ALA A 170 6.50 -1.84 -4.41
N LEU A 171 7.39 -2.11 -5.35
CA LEU A 171 7.09 -2.84 -6.59
C LEU A 171 6.76 -4.30 -6.32
N GLU A 172 7.44 -4.97 -5.39
CA GLU A 172 7.07 -6.32 -4.94
C GLU A 172 5.64 -6.36 -4.40
N GLU A 173 5.25 -5.40 -3.55
CA GLU A 173 3.90 -5.30 -2.98
C GLU A 173 2.83 -4.91 -4.02
N ILE A 174 3.19 -4.09 -5.02
CA ILE A 174 2.34 -3.74 -6.17
C ILE A 174 2.13 -4.98 -7.05
N ASN A 175 3.20 -5.65 -7.44
CA ASN A 175 3.17 -6.85 -8.29
C ASN A 175 2.47 -8.02 -7.60
N ALA A 176 2.73 -8.25 -6.32
CA ALA A 176 2.02 -9.26 -5.53
C ALA A 176 0.50 -9.00 -5.51
N ARG A 177 0.06 -7.74 -5.62
CA ARG A 177 -1.35 -7.37 -5.68
C ARG A 177 -1.94 -7.50 -7.08
N ILE A 178 -1.24 -7.05 -8.11
CA ILE A 178 -1.68 -7.15 -9.52
C ILE A 178 -1.78 -8.62 -9.94
N PHE A 179 -0.77 -9.42 -9.60
CA PHE A 179 -0.66 -10.82 -9.99
C PHE A 179 -1.13 -11.80 -8.89
N ALA A 180 -1.83 -11.30 -7.86
CA ALA A 180 -2.50 -12.17 -6.90
C ALA A 180 -3.54 -13.03 -7.65
N GLY A 181 -3.23 -14.31 -7.88
CA GLY A 181 -4.19 -15.27 -8.41
C GLY A 181 -5.47 -15.29 -7.57
N PRO A 182 -6.61 -15.73 -8.14
CA PRO A 182 -7.88 -15.74 -7.42
C PRO A 182 -7.72 -16.54 -6.13
N LYS A 183 -7.99 -15.91 -4.98
CA LYS A 183 -7.99 -16.60 -3.68
C LYS A 183 -8.91 -17.81 -3.81
N LYS A 184 -8.35 -19.02 -3.71
CA LYS A 184 -9.12 -20.28 -3.74
C LYS A 184 -10.24 -20.14 -2.72
N ARG A 185 -11.49 -20.09 -3.18
CA ARG A 185 -12.64 -20.10 -2.27
C ARG A 185 -12.53 -21.37 -1.42
N PRO A 186 -12.69 -21.30 -0.09
CA PRO A 186 -12.78 -22.51 0.69
C PRO A 186 -13.92 -23.37 0.12
N ARG A 187 -13.66 -24.66 -0.12
CA ARG A 187 -14.61 -25.63 -0.69
C ARG A 187 -15.95 -25.71 0.07
N TRP A 188 -16.02 -25.12 1.26
CA TRP A 188 -17.14 -25.13 2.19
C TRP A 188 -18.02 -23.87 2.12
N ALA A 189 -17.73 -22.90 1.25
CA ALA A 189 -18.57 -21.71 1.12
C ALA A 189 -19.94 -22.09 0.56
N PRO A 190 -21.06 -21.92 1.30
CA PRO A 190 -22.37 -22.28 0.82
C PRO A 190 -22.74 -21.41 -0.37
N TRP A 191 -23.12 -22.06 -1.47
CA TRP A 191 -23.62 -21.44 -2.68
C TRP A 191 -24.82 -20.55 -2.34
N ARG A 192 -24.62 -19.22 -2.33
CA ARG A 192 -25.76 -18.29 -2.41
C ARG A 192 -26.25 -18.35 -3.85
N ARG A 193 -27.38 -19.04 -4.07
CA ARG A 193 -28.15 -18.92 -5.31
C ARG A 193 -28.71 -17.50 -5.37
N TRP A 194 -28.46 -16.85 -6.50
CA TRP A 194 -29.19 -15.67 -6.93
C TRP A 194 -30.63 -16.06 -7.28
#